data_AF-A0A7W4C7D8-F1
#
_entry.id   AF-A0A7W4C7D8-F1
#
_cell.length_a   1.000
_cell.length_b   1.000
_cell.length_c   1.000
_cell.angle_alpha   90.00
_cell.angle_beta   90.00
_cell.angle_gamma   90.00
#
_symmetry.space_group_name_H-M   'P 1'
#
loop_
_entity.id
_entity.type
_entity.pdbx_description
1 polymer ?
#
loop_
_entity_poly.entity_id
_entity_poly.type
_entity_poly.pdbx_seq_one_letter_code
_entity_poly.pdbx_strand_id
1 'polypeptide(L)'
;NSYMWVYCSGRDSPDPNNPIPNIVLYDFHNSRAAACVVNYLDGYQGYLHVDGYQAYAKTEATLIGCWAHARRKFIDAKKLQGKNKTGKADVVLSLIQKLYGVESRVKDKSVDDKYTTRQQASVPILDKLKAWLEQ
;
A
#
# COMPACT_ATOMS: atom_id res chain seq x y z
N ASN A 1 -20.63 -19.64 1.78
CA ASN A 1 -19.32 -18.94 1.71
C ASN A 1 -19.51 -17.50 2.14
N SER A 2 -18.79 -17.06 3.18
CA SER A 2 -18.76 -15.68 3.64
C SER A 2 -17.36 -15.11 3.40
N TYR A 3 -17.29 -13.89 2.88
CA TYR A 3 -16.09 -13.11 2.66
C TYR A 3 -16.08 -11.98 3.68
N MET A 4 -14.92 -11.77 4.29
CA MET A 4 -14.70 -10.70 5.26
C MET A 4 -13.96 -9.55 4.57
N TRP A 5 -14.63 -8.42 4.46
CA TRP A 5 -14.04 -7.14 4.10
C TRP A 5 -13.57 -6.44 5.38
N VAL A 6 -12.35 -5.91 5.36
CA VAL A 6 -11.76 -5.24 6.53
C VAL A 6 -11.45 -3.81 6.13
N TYR A 7 -12.06 -2.86 6.83
CA TYR A 7 -11.84 -1.44 6.65
C TYR A 7 -11.15 -0.88 7.87
N CYS A 8 -10.08 -0.11 7.64
CA CYS A 8 -9.28 0.48 8.71
C CYS A 8 -9.22 1.99 8.55
N SER A 9 -9.17 2.70 9.68
CA SER A 9 -8.83 4.12 9.74
C SER A 9 -7.81 4.38 10.85
N GLY A 10 -7.18 5.55 10.82
CA GLY A 10 -6.13 5.92 11.78
C GLY A 10 -4.75 5.42 11.40
N ARG A 11 -3.86 5.32 12.39
CA ARG A 11 -2.46 4.88 12.23
C ARG A 11 -2.33 3.36 12.41
N ASP A 12 -1.11 2.84 12.38
CA ASP A 12 -0.84 1.42 12.68
C ASP A 12 -1.13 1.04 14.14
N SER A 13 -1.14 2.02 15.05
CA SER A 13 -1.43 1.85 16.47
C SER A 13 -2.31 2.98 16.99
N PRO A 14 -3.21 2.72 17.97
CA PRO A 14 -3.97 3.76 18.65
C PRO A 14 -3.06 4.86 19.20
N ASP A 15 -3.41 6.11 18.93
CA ASP A 15 -2.74 7.28 19.46
C ASP A 15 -3.83 8.22 20.02
N PRO A 16 -3.93 8.41 21.34
CA PRO A 16 -4.97 9.23 21.94
C PRO A 16 -4.90 10.71 21.54
N ASN A 17 -3.76 11.15 20.97
CA ASN A 17 -3.56 12.51 20.49
C ASN A 17 -3.86 12.67 18.99
N ASN A 18 -4.20 11.58 18.29
CA ASN A 18 -4.56 11.63 16.88
C ASN A 18 -6.06 11.93 16.72
N PRO A 19 -6.45 12.96 15.96
CA PRO A 19 -7.87 13.28 15.74
C PRO A 19 -8.62 12.17 14.98
N ILE A 20 -7.91 11.28 14.27
CA ILE A 20 -8.51 10.15 13.57
C ILE A 20 -8.44 8.91 14.47
N PRO A 21 -9.58 8.38 14.93
CA PRO A 21 -9.60 7.17 15.74
C PRO A 21 -9.11 5.96 14.94
N ASN A 22 -8.43 5.04 15.61
CA ASN A 22 -8.06 3.76 15.05
C ASN A 22 -9.27 2.82 15.09
N ILE A 23 -9.98 2.70 13.96
CA ILE A 23 -11.13 1.80 13.83
C ILE A 23 -10.75 0.66 12.89
N VAL A 24 -11.15 -0.56 13.26
CA VAL A 24 -11.14 -1.73 12.38
C VAL A 24 -12.58 -2.26 12.29
N LEU A 25 -13.17 -2.17 11.11
CA LEU A 25 -14.51 -2.68 10.82
C LEU A 25 -14.39 -4.01 10.07
N TYR A 26 -15.10 -5.02 10.56
CA TYR A 26 -15.24 -6.31 9.90
C TYR A 26 -16.64 -6.40 9.28
N ASP A 27 -16.69 -6.44 7.96
CA ASP A 27 -17.92 -6.46 7.18
C ASP A 27 -18.03 -7.78 6.42
N PHE A 28 -19.08 -8.55 6.72
CA PHE A 28 -19.25 -9.91 6.20
C PHE A 28 -20.27 -9.94 5.07
N HIS A 29 -19.84 -10.40 3.90
CA HIS A 29 -20.67 -10.53 2.72
C HIS A 29 -20.58 -11.93 2.11
N ASN A 30 -21.67 -12.42 1.51
CA ASN A 30 -21.64 -13.67 0.74
C ASN A 30 -20.95 -13.54 -0.63
N SER A 31 -20.32 -12.38 -0.91
CA SER A 31 -19.67 -12.06 -2.17
C SER A 31 -18.39 -11.26 -1.96
N ARG A 32 -17.46 -11.41 -2.92
CA ARG A 32 -16.26 -10.55 -3.06
C ARG A 32 -16.39 -9.57 -4.24
N ALA A 33 -17.59 -9.42 -4.79
CA ALA A 33 -17.85 -8.51 -5.90
C ALA A 33 -17.61 -7.05 -5.49
N ALA A 34 -17.27 -6.21 -6.48
CA ALA A 34 -17.06 -4.79 -6.27
C ALA A 34 -18.28 -4.07 -5.66
N ALA A 35 -19.50 -4.58 -5.87
CA ALA A 35 -20.71 -4.03 -5.25
C ALA A 35 -20.63 -3.94 -3.72
N CYS A 36 -19.92 -4.87 -3.06
CA CYS A 36 -19.73 -4.83 -1.60
C CYS A 36 -19.00 -3.54 -1.18
N VAL A 37 -17.81 -3.30 -1.75
CA VAL A 37 -17.01 -2.12 -1.39
C VAL A 37 -17.59 -0.82 -1.94
N VAL A 38 -18.22 -0.83 -3.11
CA VAL A 38 -18.87 0.35 -3.69
C VAL A 38 -20.03 0.81 -2.81
N ASN A 39 -20.90 -0.11 -2.39
CA ASN A 39 -22.04 0.22 -1.54
C ASN A 39 -21.59 0.66 -0.15
N TYR A 40 -20.56 0.03 0.42
CA TYR A 40 -20.02 0.41 1.73
C TYR A 40 -19.39 1.81 1.72
N LEU A 41 -18.63 2.13 0.68
CA LEU A 41 -17.93 3.42 0.58
C LEU A 41 -18.87 4.57 0.19
N ASP A 42 -20.05 4.28 -0.36
CA ASP A 42 -21.12 5.25 -0.65
C ASP A 42 -20.62 6.57 -1.26
N GLY A 43 -19.90 6.47 -2.38
CA GLY A 43 -19.37 7.65 -3.09
C GLY A 43 -18.17 8.33 -2.41
N TYR A 44 -17.48 7.69 -1.45
CA TYR A 44 -16.26 8.24 -0.86
C TYR A 44 -15.18 8.55 -1.91
N GLN A 45 -14.67 9.79 -1.90
CA GLN A 45 -13.70 10.30 -2.90
C GLN A 45 -12.30 10.57 -2.33
N GLY A 46 -12.05 10.26 -1.05
CA GLY A 46 -10.74 10.45 -0.43
C GLY A 46 -9.73 9.35 -0.80
N TYR A 47 -8.62 9.27 -0.06
CA TYR A 47 -7.59 8.26 -0.30
C TYR A 47 -8.00 6.90 0.27
N LEU A 48 -7.95 5.86 -0.56
CA LEU A 48 -8.19 4.47 -0.15
C LEU A 48 -6.92 3.63 -0.34
N HIS A 49 -6.36 3.15 0.78
CA HIS A 49 -5.18 2.27 0.78
C HIS A 49 -5.57 0.82 0.55
N VAL A 50 -5.17 0.28 -0.59
CA VAL A 50 -5.64 -1.02 -1.09
C VAL A 50 -4.51 -1.99 -1.38
N ASP A 51 -4.84 -3.29 -1.36
CA ASP A 51 -3.92 -4.38 -1.70
C ASP A 51 -3.70 -4.56 -3.23
N GLY A 52 -4.42 -3.80 -4.05
CA GLY A 52 -4.41 -3.90 -5.51
C GLY A 52 -5.50 -4.81 -6.10
N TYR A 53 -6.50 -5.23 -5.33
CA TYR A 53 -7.63 -5.98 -5.87
C TYR A 53 -8.48 -5.12 -6.83
N GLN A 54 -8.77 -5.66 -8.02
CA GLN A 54 -9.43 -4.93 -9.11
C GLN A 54 -10.82 -4.37 -8.75
N ALA A 55 -11.49 -4.93 -7.74
CA ALA A 55 -12.80 -4.45 -7.30
C ALA A 55 -12.78 -2.97 -6.87
N TYR A 56 -11.67 -2.53 -6.24
CA TYR A 56 -11.54 -1.15 -5.76
C TYR A 56 -11.51 -0.12 -6.90
N ALA A 57 -11.11 -0.53 -8.11
CA ALA A 57 -11.10 0.34 -9.30
C ALA A 57 -12.49 0.79 -9.75
N LYS A 58 -13.57 0.22 -9.17
CA LYS A 58 -14.96 0.65 -9.41
C LYS A 58 -15.47 1.66 -8.38
N THR A 59 -14.65 2.04 -7.41
CA THR A 59 -14.99 3.06 -6.41
C THR A 59 -14.63 4.45 -6.93
N GLU A 60 -15.13 5.49 -6.28
CA GLU A 60 -14.80 6.89 -6.60
C GLU A 60 -13.55 7.40 -5.84
N ALA A 61 -12.95 6.55 -5.01
CA ALA A 61 -11.83 6.92 -4.16
C ALA A 61 -10.52 7.05 -4.96
N THR A 62 -9.63 7.91 -4.47
CA THR A 62 -8.25 7.95 -4.96
C THR A 62 -7.47 6.77 -4.40
N LEU A 63 -7.20 5.77 -5.23
CA LEU A 63 -6.53 4.54 -4.79
C LEU A 63 -5.02 4.77 -4.58
N ILE A 64 -4.53 4.37 -3.40
CA ILE A 64 -3.09 4.27 -3.12
C ILE A 64 -2.72 2.81 -2.85
N GLY A 65 -1.73 2.31 -3.59
CA GLY A 65 -1.35 0.90 -3.56
C GLY A 65 -0.44 0.53 -2.38
N CYS A 66 -0.68 -0.62 -1.79
CA CYS A 66 0.12 -1.12 -0.68
C CYS A 66 1.46 -1.71 -1.12
N TRP A 67 2.57 -1.10 -0.69
CA TRP A 67 3.92 -1.59 -0.97
C TRP A 67 4.18 -3.01 -0.45
N ALA A 68 3.59 -3.40 0.68
CA ALA A 68 3.75 -4.76 1.21
C ALA A 68 3.14 -5.81 0.27
N HIS A 69 1.99 -5.51 -0.32
CA HIS A 69 1.33 -6.38 -1.29
C HIS A 69 2.11 -6.44 -2.62
N ALA A 70 2.55 -5.29 -3.13
CA ALA A 70 3.41 -5.24 -4.32
C ALA A 70 4.71 -6.04 -4.11
N ARG A 71 5.41 -5.83 -2.99
CA ARG A 71 6.65 -6.53 -2.63
C ARG A 71 6.48 -8.04 -2.60
N ARG A 72 5.36 -8.56 -2.09
CA ARG A 72 5.10 -10.01 -1.99
C ARG A 72 5.16 -10.69 -3.35
N LYS A 73 4.62 -10.06 -4.40
CA LYS A 73 4.67 -10.59 -5.78
C LYS A 73 6.11 -10.74 -6.29
N PHE A 74 6.98 -9.78 -6.02
CA PHE A 74 8.39 -9.87 -6.39
C PHE A 74 9.17 -10.88 -5.55
N ILE A 75 8.80 -11.08 -4.29
CA ILE A 75 9.36 -12.18 -3.48
C ILE A 75 8.98 -13.54 -4.10
N ASP A 76 7.72 -13.72 -4.49
CA ASP A 76 7.27 -14.97 -5.09
C ASP A 76 7.97 -15.22 -6.44
N ALA A 77 8.14 -14.18 -7.26
CA ALA A 77 8.96 -14.26 -8.47
C ALA A 77 10.42 -14.62 -8.18
N LYS A 78 11.02 -14.04 -7.13
CA LYS A 78 12.39 -14.36 -6.70
C LYS A 78 12.53 -15.82 -6.25
N LYS A 79 11.52 -16.42 -5.61
CA LYS A 79 11.57 -17.85 -5.23
C LYS A 79 11.68 -18.78 -6.44
N LEU A 80 11.14 -18.36 -7.59
CA LEU A 80 11.23 -19.11 -8.86
C LEU A 80 12.60 -18.91 -9.54
N GLN A 81 13.30 -17.82 -9.20
CA GLN A 81 14.67 -17.54 -9.63
C GLN A 81 15.61 -18.43 -8.80
N GLY A 82 16.11 -19.53 -9.40
CA GLY A 82 16.94 -20.53 -8.70
C GLY A 82 18.06 -19.93 -7.83
N LYS A 83 18.45 -20.67 -6.78
CA LYS A 83 19.40 -20.21 -5.74
C LYS A 83 20.67 -19.57 -6.36
N ASN A 84 21.12 -18.46 -5.78
CA ASN A 84 22.33 -17.70 -6.14
C ASN A 84 22.31 -16.90 -7.45
N LYS A 85 21.14 -16.67 -8.05
CA LYS A 85 21.02 -15.73 -9.18
C LYS A 85 20.45 -14.41 -8.72
N THR A 86 21.18 -13.31 -8.98
CA THR A 86 20.59 -11.96 -8.98
C THR A 86 19.81 -11.78 -10.28
N GLY A 87 18.61 -11.20 -10.19
CA GLY A 87 17.74 -11.06 -11.36
C GLY A 87 16.73 -9.95 -11.18
N LYS A 88 15.78 -9.87 -12.11
CA LYS A 88 14.86 -8.72 -12.24
C LYS A 88 14.08 -8.43 -10.94
N ALA A 89 13.66 -9.47 -10.22
CA ALA A 89 12.97 -9.32 -8.94
C ALA A 89 13.83 -8.65 -7.86
N ASP A 90 15.15 -8.91 -7.84
CA ASP A 90 16.06 -8.33 -6.85
C ASP A 90 16.18 -6.82 -6.98
N VAL A 91 16.15 -6.29 -8.21
CA VAL A 91 16.21 -4.84 -8.46
C VAL A 91 15.02 -4.14 -7.81
N VAL A 92 13.80 -4.64 -8.07
CA VAL A 92 12.59 -4.05 -7.50
C VAL A 92 12.55 -4.20 -5.98
N LEU A 93 12.94 -5.37 -5.45
CA LEU A 93 13.00 -5.59 -4.01
C LEU A 93 14.00 -4.64 -3.32
N SER A 94 15.13 -4.34 -3.96
CA SER A 94 16.11 -3.37 -3.47
C SER A 94 15.54 -1.95 -3.43
N LEU A 95 14.81 -1.54 -4.48
CA LEU A 95 14.17 -0.21 -4.51
C LEU A 95 13.08 -0.07 -3.43
N ILE A 96 12.22 -1.09 -3.27
CA ILE A 96 11.21 -1.11 -2.20
C ILE A 96 11.88 -1.06 -0.82
N GLN A 97 13.00 -1.78 -0.63
CA GLN A 97 13.74 -1.73 0.64
C GLN A 97 14.27 -0.33 0.93
N LYS A 98 14.72 0.43 -0.08
CA LYS A 98 15.13 1.83 0.10
C LYS A 98 13.95 2.72 0.50
N LEU A 99 12.75 2.50 -0.05
CA LEU A 99 11.52 3.20 0.39
C LEU A 99 11.23 2.94 1.87
N TYR A 100 11.29 1.67 2.30
CA TYR A 100 11.11 1.33 3.72
C TYR A 100 12.18 1.98 4.59
N GLY A 101 13.43 2.04 4.12
CA GLY A 101 14.49 2.78 4.80
C GLY A 101 14.17 4.27 4.96
N VAL A 102 13.46 4.90 4.02
CA VAL A 102 13.00 6.29 4.18
C VAL A 102 11.95 6.37 5.27
N GLU A 103 10.92 5.53 5.22
CA GLU A 103 9.82 5.52 6.21
C GLU A 103 10.32 5.27 7.64
N SER A 104 11.30 4.36 7.82
CA SER A 104 11.92 4.13 9.12
C SER A 104 12.64 5.38 9.68
N ARG A 105 13.29 6.19 8.84
CA ARG A 105 13.97 7.41 9.28
C ARG A 105 13.02 8.53 9.69
N VAL A 106 11.82 8.57 9.07
CA VAL A 106 10.84 9.65 9.31
C VAL A 106 9.73 9.25 10.27
N LYS A 107 9.72 8.02 10.80
CA LYS A 107 8.64 7.45 11.62
C LYS A 107 8.12 8.40 12.70
N ASP A 108 9.04 9.00 13.47
CA ASP A 108 8.73 9.84 14.63
C ASP A 108 8.82 11.35 14.33
N LYS A 109 8.87 11.72 13.05
CA LYS A 109 8.91 13.12 12.60
C LYS A 109 7.52 13.71 12.42
N SER A 110 7.46 15.05 12.31
CA SER A 110 6.23 15.79 12.00
C SER A 110 5.66 15.39 10.63
N VAL A 111 4.40 15.74 10.38
CA VAL A 111 3.78 15.48 9.07
C VAL A 111 4.51 16.23 7.95
N ASP A 112 4.95 17.46 8.21
CA ASP A 112 5.66 18.30 7.24
C ASP A 112 7.06 17.75 6.93
N ASP A 113 7.78 17.27 7.95
CA ASP A 113 9.10 16.63 7.78
C ASP A 113 8.97 15.32 7.01
N LYS A 114 7.94 14.52 7.33
CA LYS A 114 7.61 13.29 6.59
C LYS A 114 7.34 13.59 5.13
N TYR A 115 6.50 14.59 4.86
CA TYR A 115 6.18 15.01 3.50
C TYR A 115 7.43 15.47 2.75
N THR A 116 8.19 16.40 3.31
CA THR A 116 9.41 16.96 2.71
C THR A 116 10.44 15.87 2.41
N THR A 117 10.68 14.97 3.38
CA THR A 117 11.63 13.87 3.19
C THR A 117 11.15 12.89 2.12
N ARG A 118 9.84 12.60 2.04
CA ARG A 118 9.29 11.75 0.98
C ARG A 118 9.47 12.39 -0.40
N GLN A 119 9.23 13.69 -0.53
CA GLN A 119 9.46 14.40 -1.80
C GLN A 119 10.94 14.33 -2.21
N GLN A 120 11.87 14.53 -1.27
CA GLN A 120 13.30 14.56 -1.57
C GLN A 120 13.93 13.17 -1.77
N ALA A 121 13.50 12.17 -1.01
CA ALA A 121 14.15 10.87 -0.94
C ALA A 121 13.32 9.72 -1.53
N SER A 122 11.99 9.73 -1.36
CA SER A 122 11.13 8.65 -1.89
C SER A 122 10.81 8.85 -3.37
N VAL A 123 10.47 10.07 -3.81
CA VAL A 123 10.12 10.34 -5.23
C VAL A 123 11.22 9.89 -6.20
N PRO A 124 12.52 10.20 -5.98
CA PRO A 124 13.56 9.72 -6.89
C PRO A 124 13.72 8.19 -6.91
N ILE A 125 13.32 7.48 -5.85
CA ILE A 125 13.32 6.01 -5.83
C ILE A 125 12.14 5.49 -6.66
N LEU A 126 10.98 6.14 -6.56
CA LEU A 126 9.78 5.82 -7.34
C LEU A 126 9.99 6.08 -8.83
N ASP A 127 10.64 7.18 -9.20
CA ASP A 127 10.97 7.49 -10.60
C ASP A 127 11.89 6.44 -11.20
N LYS A 128 12.91 6.00 -10.44
CA LYS A 128 13.79 4.90 -10.85
C LYS A 128 13.03 3.58 -11.01
N LEU A 129 12.10 3.29 -10.10
CA LEU A 129 11.28 2.09 -10.19
C LEU A 129 10.36 2.14 -11.42
N LYS A 130 9.71 3.28 -11.67
CA LYS A 130 8.86 3.49 -12.85
C LYS A 130 9.65 3.32 -14.14
N ALA A 131 10.76 4.02 -14.27
CA ALA A 131 11.63 3.93 -15.45
C ALA A 131 12.15 2.51 -15.67
N TRP A 132 12.34 1.71 -14.62
CA TRP A 132 12.72 0.30 -14.75
C TRP A 132 11.55 -0.59 -15.18
N LEU A 133 10.32 -0.30 -14.74
CA LEU A 133 9.11 -1.06 -15.11
C LEU A 133 8.66 -0.79 -16.55
N GLU A 134 9.02 0.37 -17.11
CA GLU A 134 8.68 0.79 -18.47
C GLU A 134 9.73 0.37 -19.52
N GLN A 135 10.82 -0.29 -19.09
CA GLN A 135 11.84 -0.91 -19.97
C GLN A 135 11.41 -2.29 -20.47
#